data_AF-A0A1J1LN24-F1
#
_entry.id   AF-A0A1J1LN24-F1
#
_cell.length_a   1.000
_cell.length_b   1.000
_cell.length_c   1.000
_cell.angle_alpha   90.00
_cell.angle_beta   90.00
_cell.angle_gamma   90.00
#
_symmetry.space_group_name_H-M   'P 1'
#
loop_
_entity.id
_entity.type
_entity.pdbx_description
1 polymer ?
#
loop_
_entity_poly.entity_id
_entity_poly.type
_entity_poly.pdbx_seq_one_letter_code
_entity_poly.pdbx_strand_id
1 'polypeptide(L)' 'MTDPTDLKILNQAREQTEKIIDSLYKSRQDKSEKKPRTYRKKARKDYLEIAKQRRPSRQKRRKAVKKQLQYIKSTNRGF' A
#
# COMPACT_ATOMS: atom_id res chain seq x y z
N MET A 1 1.59 -23.94 2.92
CA MET A 1 0.41 -23.05 2.81
C MET A 1 0.67 -21.83 3.70
N THR A 2 0.77 -20.62 3.15
CA THR A 2 0.87 -19.40 3.99
C THR A 2 -0.53 -18.82 4.16
N ASP A 3 -1.12 -18.97 5.35
CA ASP A 3 -2.43 -18.39 5.65
C ASP A 3 -2.47 -16.92 5.27
N PRO A 4 -3.47 -16.48 4.48
CA PRO A 4 -3.57 -15.11 4.06
C PRO A 4 -4.04 -14.29 5.27
N THR A 5 -3.10 -13.73 6.01
CA THR A 5 -3.44 -12.69 6.98
C THR A 5 -3.94 -11.48 6.21
N ASP A 6 -4.98 -10.79 6.70
CA ASP A 6 -5.53 -9.55 6.10
C ASP A 6 -4.43 -8.56 5.67
N LEU A 7 -3.34 -8.50 6.44
CA LEU A 7 -2.18 -7.64 6.16
C LEU A 7 -1.47 -7.96 4.83
N LYS A 8 -1.36 -9.25 4.48
CA LYS A 8 -0.73 -9.71 3.23
C LYS A 8 -1.59 -9.32 2.03
N ILE A 9 -2.90 -9.58 2.12
CA ILE A 9 -3.88 -9.20 1.09
C ILE A 9 -3.85 -7.68 0.88
N LEU A 10 -3.86 -6.91 1.96
CA LEU A 10 -3.83 -5.45 1.87
C LEU A 10 -2.53 -4.91 1.26
N ASN A 11 -1.37 -5.51 1.55
CA ASN A 11 -0.14 -5.11 0.88
C ASN A 11 -0.19 -5.42 -0.62
N GLN A 12 -0.70 -6.59 -1.02
CA GLN A 12 -0.86 -6.93 -2.43
C GLN A 12 -1.81 -5.96 -3.15
N ALA A 13 -2.96 -5.65 -2.54
CA ALA A 13 -3.91 -4.67 -3.06
C ALA A 13 -3.26 -3.30 -3.24
N ARG A 14 -2.51 -2.81 -2.24
CA ARG A 14 -1.75 -1.56 -2.34
C ARG A 14 -0.76 -1.58 -3.51
N GLU A 15 0.04 -2.63 -3.66
CA GLU A 15 1.01 -2.75 -4.75
C GLU A 15 0.33 -2.75 -6.12
N GLN A 16 -0.82 -3.41 -6.26
CA GLN A 16 -1.57 -3.41 -7.50
C GLN A 16 -2.17 -2.04 -7.82
N THR A 17 -2.78 -1.36 -6.85
CA THR A 17 -3.28 0.01 -7.03
C THR A 17 -2.16 0.95 -7.48
N GLU A 18 -0.98 0.87 -6.86
CA GLU A 18 0.17 1.69 -7.23
C GLU A 18 0.67 1.41 -8.66
N LYS A 19 0.59 0.16 -9.13
CA LYS A 19 0.94 -0.22 -10.50
C LYS A 19 -0.07 0.30 -11.51
N ILE A 20 -1.37 0.17 -11.23
CA ILE A 20 -2.44 0.69 -12.08
C ILE A 20 -2.27 2.20 -12.26
N ILE A 21 -2.02 2.92 -11.16
CA ILE A 21 -1.74 4.35 -11.16
C ILE A 21 -0.51 4.71 -11.99
N ASP A 22 0.57 3.92 -11.88
CA ASP A 22 1.77 4.14 -12.69
C ASP A 22 1.49 3.95 -14.18
N SER A 23 0.71 2.93 -14.54
CA SER A 23 0.32 2.67 -15.92
C SER A 23 -0.56 3.78 -16.48
N LEU A 24 -1.58 4.21 -15.72
CA LEU A 24 -2.49 5.30 -16.11
C LEU A 24 -1.76 6.63 -16.27
N TYR A 25 -0.85 6.95 -15.35
CA TYR A 25 -0.03 8.16 -15.46
C TYR A 25 0.90 8.13 -16.67
N LYS A 26 1.47 6.96 -17.00
CA LYS A 26 2.32 6.79 -18.19
C LYS A 26 1.54 6.89 -19.50
N SER A 27 0.30 6.38 -19.54
CA SER A 27 -0.53 6.39 -20.74
C SER A 27 -1.19 7.74 -21.02
N ARG A 28 -1.24 8.65 -20.03
CA ARG A 28 -1.75 10.01 -20.25
C ARG A 28 -0.80 10.79 -21.16
N GLN A 29 -1.36 11.37 -22.23
CA GLN A 29 -0.66 12.27 -23.15
C GLN A 29 -0.39 13.63 -22.49
N ASP A 30 -1.38 14.15 -21.74
CA ASP A 30 -1.22 15.37 -20.96
C ASP A 30 -0.63 15.05 -19.57
N LYS A 31 0.55 15.62 -19.30
CA LYS A 31 1.28 15.51 -18.03
C LYS A 31 1.17 16.79 -17.21
N SER A 32 0.25 17.69 -17.56
CA SER A 32 -0.04 18.93 -16.82
C SER A 32 -0.33 18.65 -15.34
N GLU A 33 -1.06 17.57 -15.05
CA GLU A 33 -1.28 17.10 -13.68
C GLU A 33 -0.10 16.30 -13.15
N LYS A 34 0.41 16.72 -11.98
CA LYS A 34 1.52 16.03 -11.30
C LYS A 34 1.08 14.64 -10.83
N LYS A 35 1.96 13.66 -11.01
CA LYS A 35 1.78 12.30 -10.48
C LYS A 35 1.41 12.32 -8.99
N PRO A 36 0.38 11.58 -8.57
CA PRO A 36 -0.01 11.54 -7.16
C PRO A 36 1.12 11.06 -6.26
N ARG A 37 1.21 11.65 -5.06
CA ARG A 37 2.24 11.30 -4.08
C ARG A 37 2.01 9.87 -3.58
N THR A 38 2.90 8.96 -3.97
CA THR A 38 2.86 7.56 -3.53
C THR A 38 3.79 7.31 -2.35
N TYR A 39 3.28 6.74 -1.25
CA TYR A 39 4.05 6.44 -0.05
C TYR A 39 4.78 5.08 -0.11
N ARG A 40 5.19 4.63 -1.31
CA ARG A 40 5.67 3.25 -1.57
C ARG A 40 6.73 2.76 -0.59
N LYS A 41 7.80 3.55 -0.43
CA LYS A 41 8.93 3.22 0.45
C LYS A 41 8.49 3.08 1.90
N LYS A 42 7.64 4.01 2.38
CA LYS A 42 7.13 4.00 3.75
C LYS A 42 6.15 2.85 3.99
N ALA A 43 5.21 2.63 3.06
CA ALA A 43 4.22 1.56 3.16
C ALA A 43 4.86 0.17 3.15
N ARG A 44 5.89 -0.03 2.31
CA ARG A 44 6.68 -1.27 2.27
C ARG A 44 7.47 -1.48 3.55
N LYS A 45 8.12 -0.43 4.08
CA LYS A 45 8.84 -0.52 5.37
C LYS A 45 7.90 -0.92 6.50
N ASP A 46 6.76 -0.25 6.63
CA ASP A 46 5.75 -0.54 7.65
C ASP A 46 5.17 -1.96 7.53
N TYR A 47 4.99 -2.47 6.31
CA TYR A 47 4.58 -3.86 6.07
C TYR A 47 5.67 -4.85 6.54
N LEU A 48 6.91 -4.66 6.09
CA LEU A 48 8.02 -5.57 6.40
C LEU A 48 8.32 -5.64 7.89
N GLU A 49 8.18 -4.53 8.62
CA GLU A 49 8.37 -4.48 10.07
C GLU A 49 7.47 -5.48 10.81
N ILE A 50 6.23 -5.64 10.35
CA ILE A 50 5.26 -6.56 10.96
C ILE A 50 5.35 -7.96 10.34
N ALA A 51 5.54 -8.05 9.03
CA ALA A 51 5.64 -9.33 8.33
C ALA A 51 6.85 -10.16 8.78
N LYS A 52 7.94 -9.52 9.22
CA LYS A 52 9.13 -10.19 9.76
C LYS A 52 8.98 -10.65 11.22
N GLN A 53 7.94 -10.21 11.94
CA GLN A 53 7.74 -10.61 13.34
C GLN A 53 7.10 -11.99 13.40
N ARG A 54 7.71 -12.91 14.18
CA ARG A 54 7.18 -14.28 14.35
C ARG A 54 5.78 -14.31 14.97
N ARG A 55 5.51 -13.43 15.95
CA ARG A 55 4.24 -13.34 16.68
C ARG A 55 3.89 -11.88 17.01
N PRO A 56 3.38 -11.09 16.05
CA PRO A 56 2.95 -9.72 16.32
C PRO A 56 1.72 -9.72 17.23
N SER A 57 1.67 -8.82 18.21
CA SER A 57 0.49 -8.67 19.06
C SER A 57 -0.75 -8.25 18.25
N ARG A 58 -1.95 -8.57 18.75
CA ARG A 58 -3.23 -8.19 18.12
C ARG A 58 -3.30 -6.69 17.83
N GLN A 59 -2.82 -5.86 18.76
CA GLN A 59 -2.76 -4.40 18.58
C GLN A 59 -1.83 -3.99 17.44
N LYS A 60 -0.63 -4.59 17.34
CA LYS A 60 0.32 -4.31 16.25
C LYS A 60 -0.27 -4.68 14.89
N ARG A 61 -0.91 -5.86 14.79
CA ARG A 61 -1.64 -6.28 13.57
C ARG A 61 -2.71 -5.27 13.16
N ARG A 62 -3.58 -4.87 14.09
CA ARG A 62 -4.65 -3.89 13.81
C ARG A 62 -4.10 -2.54 13.35
N LYS A 63 -3.04 -2.04 13.99
CA LYS A 63 -2.36 -0.80 13.59
C LYS A 63 -1.77 -0.92 12.18
N ALA A 64 -1.17 -2.05 11.84
CA ALA A 64 -0.58 -2.29 10.53
C ALA A 64 -1.64 -2.34 9.42
N VAL A 65 -2.75 -3.03 9.66
CA VAL A 65 -3.92 -3.06 8.76
C VAL A 65 -4.45 -1.64 8.52
N LYS A 66 -4.66 -0.86 9.59
CA LYS A 66 -5.11 0.53 9.48
C LYS A 66 -4.16 1.39 8.64
N LYS A 67 -2.84 1.23 8.84
CA LYS A 67 -1.82 1.94 8.04
C LYS A 67 -1.89 1.56 6.55
N GLN A 68 -1.97 0.27 6.22
CA GLN A 68 -2.07 -0.17 4.82
C GLN A 68 -3.31 0.40 4.11
N LEU A 69 -4.47 0.39 4.78
CA LEU A 69 -5.70 1.03 4.27
C LEU A 69 -5.54 2.54 4.07
N GLN A 70 -4.87 3.24 5.00
CA GLN A 70 -4.59 4.67 4.87
C GLN A 70 -3.68 4.99 3.69
N TYR A 71 -2.69 4.14 3.41
CA TYR A 71 -1.82 4.30 2.24
C TYR A 71 -2.61 4.20 0.94
N ILE A 72 -3.49 3.20 0.81
CA ILE A 72 -4.38 3.05 -0.36
C ILE A 72 -5.27 4.29 -0.52
N LYS A 73 -5.95 4.72 0.56
CA LYS A 73 -6.83 5.90 0.53
C LYS A 73 -6.09 7.17 0.12
N SER A 74 -4.88 7.38 0.62
CA SER A 74 -4.13 8.63 0.37
C SER A 74 -3.60 8.69 -1.05
N THR A 75 -3.27 7.55 -1.64
CA THR A 75 -2.85 7.45 -3.05
C THR A 75 -3.99 7.79 -4.00
N ASN A 76 -5.24 7.43 -3.68
CA ASN A 76 -6.41 7.73 -4.51
C ASN A 76 -6.93 9.17 -4.38
N ARG A 77 -6.46 9.98 -3.41
CA ARG A 77 -6.94 11.37 -3.24
C ARG A 77 -6.40 12.37 -4.27
N GLY A 78 -5.46 11.94 -5.13
CA GLY A 78 -4.83 12.80 -6.13
C GLY A 78 -5.18 12.45 -7.58
N PHE A 79 -6.13 11.53 -7.78
CA PHE A 79 -6.76 11.23 -9.07
C PHE A 79 -8.19 11.74 -9.08
#